data_AF-A0A7I7SC96-F1
#
_entry.id   AF-A0A7I7SC96-F1
#
_cell.length_a   1.000
_cell.length_b   1.000
_cell.length_c   1.000
_cell.angle_alpha   90.00
_cell.angle_beta   90.00
_cell.angle_gamma   90.00
#
_symmetry.space_group_name_H-M   'P 1'
#
loop_
_entity.id
_entity.type
_entity.pdbx_description
1 polymer ?
#
loop_
_entity_poly.entity_id
_entity_poly.type
_entity_poly.pdbx_seq_one_letter_code
_entity_poly.pdbx_strand_id
1 'polypeptide(L)' 'MFISEFQDIRSGRLFGRTAHCDRATAERYAAEKLIAMGESPEDVARTMELAGWTCADTRAHGYGVRIFEQD' A
#
# COMPACT_ATOMS: atom_id res chain seq x y z
N MET A 1 11.51 2.89 11.36
CA MET A 1 10.93 3.82 10.34
C MET A 1 9.96 3.02 9.47
N PHE A 2 8.81 3.54 9.07
CA PHE A 2 7.84 2.76 8.27
C PHE A 2 7.94 3.07 6.79
N ILE A 3 7.91 2.03 5.95
CA ILE A 3 7.96 2.14 4.50
C ILE A 3 6.60 1.76 3.93
N SER A 4 6.05 2.62 3.07
CA SER A 4 4.97 2.25 2.15
C SER A 4 5.57 1.97 0.78
N GLU A 5 5.41 0.76 0.25
CA GLU A 5 5.92 0.39 -1.07
C GLU A 5 4.81 -0.21 -1.94
N PHE A 6 4.62 0.36 -3.13
CA PHE A 6 3.52 0.04 -4.03
C PHE A 6 3.95 -0.92 -5.13
N GLN A 7 3.04 -1.83 -5.46
CA GLN A 7 3.24 -2.87 -6.46
C GLN A 7 2.07 -2.88 -7.46
N ASP A 8 2.39 -3.00 -8.74
CA ASP A 8 1.44 -3.44 -9.75
C ASP A 8 1.43 -4.97 -9.75
N ILE A 9 0.32 -5.56 -9.34
CA ILE A 9 0.16 -7.01 -9.17
C ILE A 9 0.21 -7.73 -10.51
N ARG A 10 -0.23 -7.09 -11.61
CA ARG A 10 -0.26 -7.70 -12.94
C ARG A 10 1.14 -7.90 -13.49
N SER A 11 2.00 -6.89 -13.32
CA SER A 11 3.38 -6.93 -13.80
C SER A 11 4.38 -7.41 -12.74
N GLY A 12 3.97 -7.49 -11.48
CA GLY A 12 4.86 -7.74 -10.34
C GLY A 12 5.81 -6.58 -10.04
N ARG A 13 5.67 -5.43 -10.73
CA ARG A 13 6.61 -4.32 -10.66
C ARG A 13 6.35 -3.45 -9.44
N LEU A 14 7.41 -3.15 -8.70
CA LEU A 14 7.42 -2.09 -7.68
C LEU A 14 7.60 -0.73 -8.35
N PHE A 15 6.81 0.27 -7.95
CA PHE A 15 6.82 1.57 -8.64
C PHE A 15 6.73 2.80 -7.74
N GLY A 16 6.67 2.62 -6.42
CA GLY A 16 6.72 3.74 -5.48
C GLY A 16 7.15 3.25 -4.11
N ARG A 17 8.02 4.01 -3.44
CA ARG A 17 8.52 3.70 -2.10
C ARG A 17 8.71 5.00 -1.33
N THR A 18 8.09 5.10 -0.15
CA THR A 18 8.14 6.30 0.69
C THR A 18 8.33 5.91 2.14
N ALA A 19 9.15 6.67 2.86
CA ALA A 19 9.41 6.50 4.27
C ALA A 19 8.57 7.45 5.13
N HIS A 20 8.15 6.96 6.30
CA HIS A 20 7.26 7.63 7.23
C HIS A 20 7.74 7.44 8.67
N CYS A 21 7.43 8.41 9.52
CA CYS A 21 7.80 8.39 10.94
C CYS A 21 7.10 7.29 11.74
N ASP A 22 5.88 6.94 11.35
CA ASP A 22 5.04 5.95 12.02
C ASP A 22 4.16 5.20 11.01
N ARG A 23 3.57 4.11 11.50
CA ARG A 23 2.70 3.23 10.70
C ARG A 23 1.42 3.93 10.26
N ALA A 24 0.79 4.72 11.13
CA ALA A 24 -0.47 5.39 10.84
C ALA A 24 -0.33 6.39 9.67
N THR A 25 0.79 7.11 9.61
CA THR A 25 1.13 8.01 8.52
C THR A 25 1.37 7.25 7.22
N ALA A 26 2.07 6.10 7.29
CA ALA A 26 2.28 5.23 6.13
C ALA A 26 0.96 4.67 5.57
N GLU A 27 0.05 4.22 6.44
CA GLU A 27 -1.28 3.70 6.09
C GLU A 27 -2.14 4.78 5.44
N ARG A 28 -2.22 5.98 6.04
CA ARG A 28 -2.97 7.10 5.47
C ARG A 28 -2.45 7.47 4.08
N TYR A 29 -1.13 7.60 3.93
CA TYR A 29 -0.50 7.92 2.65
C TYR A 29 -0.76 6.83 1.60
N ALA A 30 -0.64 5.56 1.99
CA ALA A 30 -0.90 4.43 1.12
C ALA A 30 -2.36 4.39 0.63
N ALA A 31 -3.31 4.59 1.55
CA ALA A 31 -4.73 4.62 1.24
C ALA A 31 -5.07 5.74 0.25
N GLU A 32 -4.62 6.97 0.53
CA GLU A 32 -4.82 8.13 -0.36
C GLU A 32 -4.25 7.87 -1.77
N LYS A 33 -3.07 7.24 -1.84
CA LYS A 33 -2.41 6.93 -3.11
C LYS A 33 -3.16 5.88 -3.91
N LEU A 34 -3.61 4.79 -3.27
CA LEU A 34 -4.38 3.73 -3.93
C LEU A 34 -5.72 4.24 -4.46
N ILE A 35 -6.44 5.03 -3.66
CA ILE A 35 -7.69 5.68 -4.08
C ILE A 35 -7.44 6.61 -5.28
N ALA A 36 -6.35 7.41 -5.26
CA ALA A 36 -5.98 8.26 -6.38
C ALA A 36 -5.61 7.49 -7.66
N MET A 37 -5.22 6.22 -7.54
CA MET A 37 -4.97 5.31 -8.66
C MET A 37 -6.23 4.60 -9.17
N GLY A 38 -7.39 4.86 -8.54
CA GLY A 38 -8.69 4.33 -8.94
C GLY A 38 -9.15 3.11 -8.13
N GLU A 39 -8.41 2.68 -7.10
CA GLU A 39 -8.83 1.56 -6.26
C GLU A 39 -10.06 1.92 -5.41
N SER A 40 -10.90 0.92 -5.14
CA SER A 40 -12.11 1.10 -4.34
C SER A 40 -11.76 1.46 -2.89
N PRO A 41 -12.40 2.48 -2.28
CA PRO A 41 -12.17 2.82 -0.88
C PRO A 41 -12.42 1.65 0.09
N GLU A 42 -13.40 0.79 -0.20
CA GLU A 42 -13.71 -0.40 0.62
C GLU A 42 -12.57 -1.42 0.55
N ASP A 43 -12.05 -1.66 -0.65
CA ASP A 43 -10.94 -2.59 -0.86
C ASP A 43 -9.65 -2.05 -0.26
N VAL A 44 -9.42 -0.75 -0.36
CA VAL A 44 -8.28 -0.06 0.24
C VAL A 44 -8.32 -0.17 1.76
N ALA A 45 -9.49 0.02 2.40
CA ALA A 45 -9.62 -0.13 3.85
C ALA A 45 -9.20 -1.52 4.32
N ARG A 46 -9.71 -2.59 3.68
CA ARG A 46 -9.29 -3.97 3.98
C ARG A 46 -7.80 -4.21 3.69
N THR A 47 -7.27 -3.58 2.64
CA THR A 47 -5.86 -3.70 2.28
C THR A 47 -4.96 -3.13 3.36
N MET A 48 -5.32 -2.01 4.00
CA MET A 48 -4.52 -1.42 5.08
C MET A 48 -4.44 -2.34 6.31
N GLU A 49 -5.52 -3.06 6.64
CA GLU A 49 -5.54 -4.03 7.74
C GLU A 49 -4.60 -5.23 7.48
N LEU A 50 -4.41 -5.59 6.22
CA LEU A 50 -3.60 -6.74 5.79
C LEU A 50 -2.16 -6.36 5.41
N ALA A 51 -1.90 -5.08 5.15
CA ALA A 51 -0.61 -4.61 4.66
C ALA A 51 0.48 -4.79 5.71
N GLY A 52 1.52 -5.52 5.34
CA GLY A 52 2.65 -5.84 6.21
C GLY A 52 3.94 -5.97 5.40
N TRP A 53 4.75 -6.95 5.77
CA TRP A 53 5.94 -7.33 5.00
C TRP A 53 5.60 -7.88 3.60
N THR A 54 4.44 -8.51 3.47
CA THR A 54 3.90 -9.01 2.20
C THR A 54 2.95 -8.01 1.56
N CYS A 55 2.87 -8.01 0.23
CA CYS A 55 1.98 -7.12 -0.51
C CYS A 55 0.53 -7.51 -0.28
N ALA A 56 -0.29 -6.55 0.16
CA ALA A 56 -1.74 -6.68 0.19
C ALA A 56 -2.31 -6.07 -1.10
N ASP A 57 -3.15 -6.83 -1.79
CA ASP A 57 -3.79 -6.47 -3.06
C ASP A 57 -5.20 -5.94 -2.82
N THR A 58 -5.53 -4.80 -3.42
CA THR A 58 -6.88 -4.20 -3.37
C THR A 58 -7.87 -4.92 -4.30
N ARG A 59 -7.43 -5.87 -5.14
CA ARG A 59 -8.23 -6.72 -6.05
C ARG A 59 -8.98 -6.00 -7.18
N ALA A 60 -9.19 -4.69 -7.12
CA ALA A 60 -9.99 -3.98 -8.12
C ALA A 60 -9.19 -3.66 -9.39
N HIS A 61 -8.19 -2.78 -9.33
CA HIS A 61 -7.34 -2.47 -10.51
C HIS A 61 -6.02 -3.24 -10.52
N GLY A 62 -5.71 -3.95 -9.45
CA GLY A 62 -4.52 -4.79 -9.33
C GLY A 62 -3.32 -4.00 -8.84
N TYR A 63 -3.52 -2.96 -8.05
CA TYR A 63 -2.46 -2.35 -7.26
C TYR A 63 -2.46 -2.91 -5.84
N GLY A 64 -1.28 -2.96 -5.24
CA GLY A 64 -1.13 -3.38 -3.86
C GLY A 64 -0.06 -2.57 -3.14
N VAL A 65 0.00 -2.76 -1.82
CA VAL A 65 0.98 -2.08 -0.98
C VAL A 65 1.56 -3.01 0.07
N ARG A 66 2.82 -2.75 0.40
CA ARG A 66 3.53 -3.27 1.58
C ARG A 66 3.75 -2.13 2.56
N ILE A 67 3.48 -2.39 3.83
CA ILE A 67 3.73 -1.45 4.92
C ILE A 67 4.53 -2.16 6.00
N PHE A 68 5.83 -1.87 6.07
CA PHE A 68 6.75 -2.56 6.97
C PHE A 68 7.70 -1.59 7.66
N GLU A 69 8.17 -2.01 8.82
CA GLU A 69 9.25 -1.32 9.52
C GLU A 69 10.60 -1.66 8.87
N GLN A 70 11.40 -0.63 8.63
CA GLN A 70 12.79 -0.73 8.22
C GLN A 70 13.67 -0.37 9.41
N ASP A 71 14.53 -1.32 9.79
CA ASP A 71 15.61 -1.18 10.77
C ASP A 71 16.72 -0.23 10.28
#